data_AF-A0A4U8UF00-F1
#
_entry.id   AF-A0A4U8UF00-F1
#
_cell.length_a   1.000
_cell.length_b   1.000
_cell.length_c   1.000
_cell.angle_alpha   90.00
_cell.angle_beta   90.00
_cell.angle_gamma   90.00
#
_symmetry.space_group_name_H-M   'P 1'
#
loop_
_entity.id
_entity.type
_entity.pdbx_description
1 polymer ?
#
loop_
_entity_poly.entity_id
_entity_poly.type
_entity_poly.pdbx_seq_one_letter_code
_entity_poly.pdbx_strand_id
1 'polypeptide(L)'
;MAKYILKYGKPKVIKGDNGKAFLSKYTKAVMENLDIEYKNVRGYSGWLKPYVENTFRALQDRIISWGKGYIGHNVAQRQAIEFFFSKKERRLKKGALTNLKELDSFESMLERIDTYTDTLLNNRYLDSLGMTPTEAYNQKANEAVAMNEYELIMKLSPSVKRRVNKKGIMHGGVWYQSIQAFNYDSVIVRPNINNTQELFVYDEKGVFVDIATRIGFDGVSAESAKMAEKISLKRIKAAKRDMQTAKDSQYANLQGLIESAASNAPRTIKPCVPKINNIDIVSAKLKSEANRAISGGDIVNLVELQTQEENMKSKGEVKRDLSFYSAVTKNKIIIKHNVLLQSLY
;
A
#
# COMPACT_ATOMS: atom_id res chain seq x y z
N MET A 1 -9.47 -0.96 -7.73
CA MET A 1 -10.30 -2.17 -7.54
C MET A 1 -9.93 -2.93 -6.27
N ALA A 2 -8.69 -3.40 -6.12
CA ALA A 2 -8.28 -4.20 -4.96
C ALA A 2 -8.63 -3.54 -3.61
N LYS A 3 -8.23 -2.27 -3.44
CA LYS A 3 -8.57 -1.44 -2.28
C LYS A 3 -10.07 -1.37 -1.96
N TYR A 4 -10.92 -1.31 -3.00
CA TYR A 4 -12.37 -1.29 -2.84
C TYR A 4 -12.88 -2.64 -2.33
N ILE A 5 -12.43 -3.75 -2.94
CA ILE A 5 -12.83 -5.11 -2.56
C ILE A 5 -12.42 -5.43 -1.12
N LEU A 6 -11.22 -5.01 -0.71
CA LEU A 6 -10.75 -5.20 0.67
C LEU A 6 -11.56 -4.42 1.71
N LYS A 7 -12.18 -3.31 1.29
CA LYS A 7 -12.91 -2.42 2.19
C LYS A 7 -14.39 -2.74 2.27
N TYR A 8 -15.03 -2.91 1.12
CA TYR A 8 -16.48 -3.04 0.97
C TYR A 8 -16.93 -4.45 0.56
N GLY A 9 -15.99 -5.37 0.35
CA GLY A 9 -16.27 -6.69 -0.22
C GLY A 9 -16.32 -6.70 -1.75
N LYS A 10 -16.37 -7.92 -2.29
CA LYS A 10 -16.40 -8.20 -3.72
C LYS A 10 -17.80 -7.88 -4.28
N PRO A 11 -17.91 -6.94 -5.24
CA PRO A 11 -19.19 -6.66 -5.88
C PRO A 11 -19.58 -7.77 -6.85
N LYS A 12 -20.89 -7.99 -7.05
CA LYS A 12 -21.40 -8.92 -8.08
C LYS A 12 -21.29 -8.33 -9.48
N VAL A 13 -21.55 -7.03 -9.61
CA VAL A 13 -21.62 -6.32 -10.88
C VAL A 13 -20.90 -4.98 -10.77
N ILE A 14 -20.09 -4.64 -11.77
CA ILE A 14 -19.53 -3.30 -11.95
C ILE A 14 -20.14 -2.70 -13.20
N LYS A 15 -20.80 -1.55 -13.03
CA LYS A 15 -21.27 -0.72 -14.15
C LYS A 15 -20.19 0.28 -14.52
N GLY A 16 -19.87 0.39 -15.80
CA GLY A 16 -18.84 1.32 -16.25
C GLY A 16 -19.08 1.87 -17.64
N ASP A 17 -18.10 2.62 -18.14
CA ASP A 17 -18.19 3.28 -19.43
C ASP A 17 -17.68 2.44 -20.59
N ASN A 18 -18.15 2.75 -21.80
CA ASN A 18 -17.64 2.20 -23.05
C ASN A 18 -16.25 2.74 -23.43
N GLY A 19 -15.54 3.36 -22.49
CA GLY A 19 -14.18 3.82 -22.69
C GLY A 19 -13.24 2.64 -22.99
N LYS A 20 -12.31 2.85 -23.93
CA LYS A 20 -11.34 1.83 -24.36
C LYS A 20 -10.57 1.17 -23.21
N ALA A 21 -10.27 1.93 -22.15
CA ALA A 21 -9.57 1.43 -20.97
C ALA A 21 -10.36 0.35 -20.22
N PHE A 22 -11.68 0.55 -20.04
CA PHE A 22 -12.53 -0.42 -19.34
C PHE A 22 -12.92 -1.63 -20.20
N LEU A 23 -12.96 -1.43 -21.51
CA LEU A 23 -13.18 -2.51 -22.49
C LEU A 23 -11.91 -3.31 -22.80
N SER A 24 -10.78 -2.95 -22.19
CA SER A 24 -9.50 -3.60 -22.46
C SER A 24 -9.54 -5.09 -22.12
N LYS A 25 -8.76 -5.89 -22.87
CA LYS A 25 -8.61 -7.33 -22.60
C LYS A 25 -8.14 -7.59 -21.17
N TYR A 26 -7.26 -6.72 -20.66
CA TYR A 26 -6.77 -6.80 -19.29
C TYR A 26 -7.90 -6.66 -18.27
N THR A 27 -8.69 -5.58 -18.36
CA THR A 27 -9.78 -5.33 -17.42
C THR A 27 -10.81 -6.45 -17.46
N LYS A 28 -11.20 -6.91 -18.65
CA LYS A 28 -12.15 -8.04 -18.79
C LYS A 28 -11.64 -9.32 -18.14
N ALA A 29 -10.37 -9.68 -18.36
CA ALA A 29 -9.77 -10.86 -17.76
C ALA A 29 -9.71 -10.79 -16.21
N VAL A 30 -9.43 -9.60 -15.65
CA VAL A 30 -9.43 -9.41 -14.20
C VAL A 30 -10.84 -9.51 -13.62
N MET A 31 -11.84 -8.94 -14.29
CA MET A 31 -13.25 -9.07 -13.88
C MET A 31 -13.71 -10.53 -13.89
N GLU A 32 -13.36 -11.27 -14.94
CA GLU A 32 -13.65 -12.68 -15.08
C GLU A 32 -12.98 -13.51 -13.99
N ASN A 33 -11.69 -13.30 -13.72
CA ASN A 33 -10.97 -14.00 -12.64
C ASN A 33 -11.57 -13.76 -11.25
N LEU A 34 -12.17 -12.59 -11.03
CA LEU A 34 -12.83 -12.22 -9.78
C LEU A 34 -14.32 -12.63 -9.75
N ASP A 35 -14.85 -13.20 -10.83
CA ASP A 35 -16.27 -13.53 -10.99
C ASP A 35 -17.16 -12.28 -10.80
N ILE A 36 -16.76 -11.17 -11.43
CA ILE A 36 -17.48 -9.90 -11.41
C ILE A 36 -18.05 -9.63 -12.80
N GLU A 37 -19.36 -9.46 -12.89
CA GLU A 37 -20.01 -9.08 -14.15
C GLU A 37 -19.72 -7.61 -14.48
N TYR A 38 -19.22 -7.33 -15.69
CA TYR A 38 -19.03 -5.96 -16.15
C TYR A 38 -20.15 -5.53 -17.09
N LYS A 39 -20.98 -4.57 -16.65
CA LYS A 39 -22.09 -4.03 -17.44
C LYS A 39 -21.71 -2.69 -18.07
N ASN A 40 -21.67 -2.69 -19.40
CA ASN A 40 -21.46 -1.50 -20.20
C ASN A 40 -22.72 -0.64 -20.24
N VAL A 41 -22.55 0.63 -19.94
CA VAL A 41 -23.58 1.64 -20.11
C VAL A 41 -23.52 2.17 -21.55
N ARG A 42 -24.68 2.43 -22.18
CA ARG A 42 -24.73 3.06 -23.51
C ARG A 42 -23.96 4.40 -23.48
N GLY A 43 -23.27 4.71 -24.57
CA GLY A 43 -22.61 6.01 -24.72
C GLY A 43 -23.59 7.16 -24.52
N TYR A 44 -23.09 8.30 -24.04
CA TYR A 44 -23.87 9.51 -23.76
C TYR A 44 -24.97 9.35 -22.69
N SER A 45 -24.95 8.27 -21.90
CA SER A 45 -25.93 8.01 -20.85
C SER A 45 -25.38 8.30 -19.44
N GLY A 46 -24.94 9.55 -19.21
CA GLY A 46 -24.32 9.97 -17.94
C GLY A 46 -25.22 9.79 -16.71
N TRP A 47 -26.54 9.91 -16.88
CA TRP A 47 -27.54 9.67 -15.82
C TRP A 47 -27.54 8.24 -15.28
N LEU A 48 -26.98 7.28 -16.03
CA LEU A 48 -26.81 5.90 -15.57
C LEU A 48 -25.60 5.73 -14.63
N LYS A 49 -24.83 6.81 -14.38
CA LYS A 49 -23.69 6.89 -13.44
C LYS A 49 -23.74 8.19 -12.60
N PRO A 50 -24.86 8.49 -11.92
CA PRO A 50 -25.14 9.82 -11.38
C PRO A 50 -24.16 10.27 -10.28
N TYR A 51 -23.53 9.32 -9.59
CA TYR A 51 -22.63 9.62 -8.48
C TYR A 51 -21.17 9.81 -8.91
N VAL A 52 -20.76 9.21 -10.04
CA VAL A 52 -19.34 9.16 -10.42
C VAL A 52 -18.80 10.57 -10.69
N GLU A 53 -19.44 11.31 -11.59
CA GLU A 53 -18.98 12.64 -12.00
C GLU A 53 -19.07 13.66 -10.86
N ASN A 54 -20.16 13.63 -10.09
CA ASN A 54 -20.34 14.52 -8.95
C ASN A 54 -19.29 14.28 -7.85
N THR A 55 -19.00 13.02 -7.54
CA THR A 55 -17.98 12.65 -6.56
C THR A 55 -16.58 13.04 -7.04
N PHE A 56 -16.25 12.81 -8.32
CA PHE A 56 -14.96 13.22 -8.88
C PHE A 56 -14.76 14.73 -8.84
N ARG A 57 -15.78 15.51 -9.23
CA ARG A 57 -15.75 16.97 -9.12
C ARG A 57 -15.54 17.41 -7.68
N ALA A 58 -16.32 16.87 -6.73
CA ALA A 58 -16.17 17.20 -5.32
C ALA A 58 -14.76 16.88 -4.78
N LEU A 59 -14.18 15.76 -5.19
CA LEU A 59 -12.82 15.37 -4.80
C LEU A 59 -11.77 16.31 -5.40
N GLN A 60 -11.91 16.68 -6.68
CA GLN A 60 -11.03 17.64 -7.34
C GLN A 60 -11.08 19.01 -6.65
N ASP A 61 -12.29 19.53 -6.41
CA ASP A 61 -12.51 20.88 -5.89
C ASP A 61 -12.16 21.01 -4.40
N ARG A 62 -12.29 19.93 -3.61
CA ARG A 62 -12.16 19.99 -2.13
C ARG A 62 -10.87 19.37 -1.58
N ILE A 63 -10.23 18.46 -2.31
CA ILE A 63 -8.95 17.88 -1.89
C ILE A 63 -7.83 18.32 -2.83
N ILE A 64 -7.97 18.05 -4.14
CA ILE A 64 -6.85 18.19 -5.07
C ILE A 64 -6.45 19.66 -5.23
N SER A 65 -7.41 20.58 -5.26
CA SER A 65 -7.17 22.02 -5.34
C SER A 65 -6.37 22.59 -4.15
N TRP A 66 -6.42 21.93 -2.99
CA TRP A 66 -5.69 22.29 -1.76
C TRP A 66 -4.34 21.56 -1.65
N GLY A 67 -4.08 20.59 -2.53
CA GLY A 67 -2.85 19.81 -2.53
C GLY A 67 -1.64 20.63 -2.97
N LYS A 68 -0.46 20.30 -2.43
CA LYS A 68 0.77 20.95 -2.84
C LYS A 68 1.08 20.62 -4.31
N GLY A 69 1.48 21.63 -5.07
CA GLY A 69 1.73 21.48 -6.52
C GLY A 69 0.50 21.56 -7.40
N TYR A 70 -0.67 21.94 -6.86
CA TYR A 70 -1.85 22.21 -7.67
C TYR A 70 -1.60 23.33 -8.70
N ILE A 71 -2.11 23.15 -9.91
CA ILE A 71 -1.89 24.05 -11.05
C ILE A 71 -3.19 24.44 -11.77
N GLY A 72 -4.35 24.31 -11.12
CA GLY A 72 -5.63 24.66 -11.73
C GLY A 72 -6.38 23.48 -12.37
N HIS A 73 -7.69 23.63 -12.53
CA HIS A 73 -8.57 22.62 -13.14
C HIS A 73 -8.55 22.67 -14.67
N ASN A 74 -8.06 23.75 -15.26
CA ASN A 74 -8.01 23.98 -16.70
C ASN A 74 -6.81 24.84 -17.10
N VAL A 75 -6.59 24.95 -18.42
CA VAL A 75 -5.44 25.68 -18.98
C VAL A 75 -5.44 27.15 -18.59
N ALA A 76 -6.61 27.80 -18.53
CA ALA A 76 -6.70 29.22 -18.17
C ALA A 76 -6.33 29.46 -16.70
N GLN A 77 -6.86 28.65 -15.77
CA GLN A 77 -6.50 28.69 -14.35
C GLN A 77 -5.01 28.37 -14.15
N ARG A 78 -4.48 27.41 -14.91
CA ARG A 78 -3.04 27.10 -14.90
C ARG A 78 -2.20 28.31 -15.29
N GLN A 79 -2.54 28.97 -16.40
CA GLN A 79 -1.83 30.16 -16.84
C GLN A 79 -1.92 31.28 -15.79
N ALA A 80 -3.08 31.45 -15.15
CA ALA A 80 -3.27 32.45 -14.09
C ALA A 80 -2.43 32.15 -12.85
N ILE A 81 -2.40 30.90 -12.38
CA ILE A 81 -1.54 30.47 -11.25
C ILE A 81 -0.07 30.63 -11.61
N GLU A 82 0.30 30.23 -12.83
CA GLU A 82 1.69 30.32 -13.28
C GLU A 82 2.19 31.75 -13.45
N PHE A 83 1.30 32.70 -13.71
CA PHE A 83 1.63 34.12 -13.83
C PHE A 83 2.32 34.67 -12.57
N PHE A 84 1.96 34.14 -11.39
CA PHE A 84 2.54 34.52 -10.11
C PHE A 84 3.98 34.01 -9.91
N PHE A 85 4.48 33.07 -10.74
CA PHE A 85 5.87 32.64 -10.71
C PHE A 85 6.77 33.51 -11.60
N SER A 86 8.04 33.63 -11.20
CA SER A 86 9.00 34.47 -11.91
C SER A 86 9.19 34.02 -13.38
N LYS A 87 9.48 34.95 -14.29
CA LYS A 87 9.76 34.62 -15.70
C LYS A 87 10.90 33.59 -15.83
N LYS A 88 11.89 33.60 -14.93
CA LYS A 88 12.99 32.61 -14.88
C LYS A 88 12.46 31.20 -14.56
N GLU A 89 11.60 31.07 -13.55
CA GLU A 89 10.98 29.80 -13.16
C GLU A 89 10.02 29.26 -14.23
N ARG A 90 9.35 30.14 -14.98
CA ARG A 90 8.51 29.78 -16.13
C ARG A 90 9.33 29.38 -17.37
N ARG A 91 10.39 30.14 -17.70
CA ARG A 91 11.17 29.99 -18.96
C ARG A 91 12.12 28.79 -18.95
N LEU A 92 12.61 28.37 -17.78
CA LEU A 92 13.46 27.19 -17.62
C LEU A 92 12.71 25.87 -17.86
N LYS A 93 11.38 25.89 -17.97
CA LYS A 93 10.55 24.70 -18.05
C LYS A 93 9.71 24.71 -19.34
N LYS A 94 10.34 24.37 -20.47
CA LYS A 94 9.60 24.02 -21.69
C LYS A 94 8.78 22.75 -21.41
N GLY A 95 7.45 22.85 -21.28
CA GLY A 95 6.55 21.70 -21.12
C GLY A 95 5.73 21.67 -19.82
N ALA A 96 5.22 20.49 -19.45
CA ALA A 96 4.22 20.29 -18.40
C ALA A 96 4.72 20.42 -16.93
N LEU A 97 5.99 20.73 -16.70
CA LEU A 97 6.71 20.51 -15.42
C LEU A 97 6.76 21.73 -14.48
N THR A 98 5.72 22.56 -14.42
CA THR A 98 5.63 23.72 -13.51
C THR A 98 5.20 23.30 -12.09
N ASN A 99 5.46 24.14 -11.09
CA ASN A 99 5.05 23.94 -9.68
C ASN A 99 5.47 22.61 -9.00
N LEU A 100 6.66 22.08 -9.30
CA LEU A 100 7.17 20.81 -8.73
C LEU A 100 7.87 20.96 -7.36
N LYS A 101 7.79 22.13 -6.72
CA LYS A 101 8.42 22.35 -5.41
C LYS A 101 7.46 21.84 -4.34
N GLU A 102 8.00 21.15 -3.33
CA GLU A 102 7.25 20.71 -2.15
C GLU A 102 6.01 19.84 -2.44
N LEU A 103 6.04 19.03 -3.50
CA LEU A 103 4.94 18.10 -3.78
C LEU A 103 4.69 17.19 -2.58
N ASP A 104 3.41 16.92 -2.30
CA ASP A 104 3.05 15.89 -1.33
C ASP A 104 3.58 14.53 -1.81
N SER A 105 4.02 13.69 -0.86
CA SER A 105 4.33 12.30 -1.17
C SER A 105 3.06 11.59 -1.65
N PHE A 106 3.26 10.54 -2.46
CA PHE A 106 2.15 9.73 -2.95
C PHE A 106 1.32 9.15 -1.80
N GLU A 107 1.99 8.67 -0.77
CA GLU A 107 1.39 8.09 0.43
C GLU A 107 0.56 9.13 1.21
N SER A 108 1.10 10.34 1.40
CA SER A 108 0.40 11.45 2.07
C SER A 108 -0.89 11.83 1.32
N MET A 109 -0.80 11.94 -0.01
CA MET A 109 -1.98 12.25 -0.84
C MET A 109 -3.03 11.13 -0.78
N LEU A 110 -2.60 9.87 -0.81
CA LEU A 110 -3.51 8.73 -0.66
C LEU A 110 -4.23 8.75 0.69
N GLU A 111 -3.51 9.02 1.78
CA GLU A 111 -4.08 9.10 3.13
C GLU A 111 -5.10 10.23 3.24
N ARG A 112 -4.82 11.40 2.64
CA ARG A 112 -5.77 12.53 2.59
C ARG A 112 -7.04 12.17 1.83
N ILE A 113 -6.90 11.53 0.67
CA ILE A 113 -8.04 11.08 -0.14
C ILE A 113 -8.89 10.06 0.64
N ASP A 114 -8.26 9.09 1.30
CA ASP A 114 -8.96 8.09 2.10
C ASP A 114 -9.68 8.72 3.28
N THR A 115 -9.00 9.58 4.02
CA THR A 115 -9.55 10.27 5.18
C THR A 115 -10.77 11.09 4.79
N TYR A 116 -10.67 11.91 3.74
CA TYR A 116 -11.80 12.68 3.23
C TYR A 116 -12.97 11.79 2.79
N THR A 117 -12.66 10.69 2.09
CA THR A 117 -13.70 9.78 1.59
C THR A 117 -14.47 9.16 2.75
N ASP A 118 -13.76 8.72 3.79
CA ASP A 118 -14.36 8.01 4.93
C ASP A 118 -15.05 8.92 5.93
N THR A 119 -14.51 10.12 6.14
CA THR A 119 -15.02 11.04 7.16
C THR A 119 -16.11 11.95 6.61
N LEU A 120 -15.96 12.43 5.37
CA LEU A 120 -16.83 13.46 4.80
C LEU A 120 -17.67 12.94 3.63
N LEU A 121 -17.06 12.34 2.61
CA LEU A 121 -17.79 11.98 1.40
C LEU A 121 -18.87 10.92 1.68
N ASN A 122 -18.51 9.85 2.39
CA ASN A 122 -19.42 8.74 2.67
C ASN A 122 -20.39 9.02 3.82
N ASN A 123 -20.11 10.01 4.68
CA ASN A 123 -21.00 10.43 5.77
C ASN A 123 -21.83 11.67 5.44
N ARG A 124 -21.77 12.15 4.20
CA ARG A 124 -22.67 13.20 3.74
C ARG A 124 -24.07 12.60 3.56
N TYR A 125 -25.05 13.22 4.18
CA TYR A 125 -26.46 12.86 3.99
C TYR A 125 -26.85 12.97 2.50
N LEU A 126 -27.54 11.94 2.00
CA LEU A 126 -28.09 11.92 0.65
C LEU A 126 -29.61 11.76 0.70
N ASP A 127 -30.33 12.79 0.27
CA ASP A 127 -31.80 12.79 0.23
C ASP A 127 -32.34 11.60 -0.56
N SER A 128 -31.65 11.19 -1.64
CA SER A 128 -32.04 10.02 -2.44
C SER A 128 -32.01 8.69 -1.68
N LEU A 129 -31.20 8.60 -0.63
CA LEU A 129 -31.08 7.41 0.23
C LEU A 129 -31.83 7.57 1.55
N GLY A 130 -32.19 8.80 1.94
CA GLY A 130 -32.75 9.13 3.25
C GLY A 130 -31.75 8.97 4.41
N MET A 131 -30.47 8.71 4.11
CA MET A 131 -29.40 8.44 5.07
C MET A 131 -28.03 8.67 4.40
N THR A 132 -26.95 8.49 5.15
CA THR A 132 -25.59 8.56 4.61
C THR A 132 -25.22 7.27 3.84
N PRO A 133 -24.36 7.34 2.81
CA PRO A 133 -23.79 6.16 2.15
C PRO A 133 -23.20 5.14 3.12
N THR A 134 -22.52 5.59 4.18
CA THR A 134 -21.97 4.72 5.21
C THR A 134 -23.05 3.95 5.95
N GLU A 135 -24.13 4.61 6.38
CA GLU A 135 -25.26 3.95 7.07
C GLU A 135 -25.95 2.94 6.15
N ALA A 136 -26.22 3.35 4.90
CA ALA A 136 -26.85 2.48 3.90
C ALA A 136 -26.03 1.22 3.64
N TYR A 137 -24.69 1.36 3.57
CA TYR A 137 -23.79 0.22 3.46
C TYR A 137 -23.81 -0.66 4.71
N ASN A 138 -23.72 -0.06 5.90
CA ASN A 138 -23.67 -0.78 7.17
C ASN A 138 -24.90 -1.65 7.42
N GLN A 139 -26.09 -1.17 7.04
CA GLN A 139 -27.33 -1.95 7.14
C GLN A 139 -27.28 -3.26 6.35
N LYS A 140 -26.44 -3.35 5.31
CA LYS A 140 -26.30 -4.51 4.42
C LYS A 140 -24.88 -5.09 4.43
N ALA A 141 -24.04 -4.71 5.39
CA ALA A 141 -22.64 -5.13 5.42
C ALA A 141 -22.50 -6.66 5.59
N ASN A 142 -23.50 -7.32 6.18
CA ASN A 142 -23.60 -8.78 6.29
C ASN A 142 -23.82 -9.47 4.93
N GLU A 143 -24.33 -8.78 3.91
CA GLU A 143 -24.48 -9.32 2.56
C GLU A 143 -23.19 -9.27 1.73
N ALA A 144 -22.19 -8.50 2.20
CA ALA A 144 -20.95 -8.28 1.48
C ALA A 144 -20.02 -9.50 1.55
N VAL A 145 -19.54 -9.96 0.39
CA VAL A 145 -18.60 -11.08 0.30
C VAL A 145 -17.17 -10.55 0.46
N ALA A 146 -16.56 -10.75 1.62
CA ALA A 146 -15.14 -10.45 1.82
C ALA A 146 -14.25 -11.39 1.00
N MET A 147 -13.07 -10.90 0.64
CA MET A 147 -12.02 -11.69 -0.01
C MET A 147 -10.71 -11.46 0.72
N ASN A 148 -9.90 -12.51 0.87
CA ASN A 148 -8.57 -12.36 1.44
C ASN A 148 -7.66 -11.56 0.49
N GLU A 149 -6.79 -10.72 1.04
CA GLU A 149 -5.85 -9.90 0.24
C GLU A 149 -4.97 -10.75 -0.68
N TYR A 150 -4.52 -11.90 -0.22
CA TYR A 150 -3.65 -12.75 -1.01
C TYR A 150 -4.38 -13.38 -2.19
N GLU A 151 -5.58 -13.93 -1.94
CA GLU A 151 -6.47 -14.48 -2.97
C GLU A 151 -6.89 -13.42 -4.00
N LEU A 152 -7.10 -12.19 -3.53
CA LEU A 152 -7.40 -11.06 -4.38
C LEU A 152 -6.23 -10.76 -5.34
N ILE A 153 -5.02 -10.58 -4.82
CA ILE A 153 -3.82 -10.29 -5.63
C ILE A 153 -3.59 -11.36 -6.69
N MET A 154 -3.81 -12.63 -6.32
CA MET A 154 -3.73 -13.79 -7.21
C MET A 154 -4.70 -13.73 -8.41
N LYS A 155 -5.78 -12.95 -8.31
CA LYS A 155 -6.81 -12.78 -9.36
C LYS A 155 -6.68 -11.47 -10.15
N LEU A 156 -5.80 -10.54 -9.73
CA LEU A 156 -5.66 -9.19 -10.33
C LEU A 156 -4.88 -9.12 -11.65
N SER A 157 -4.39 -10.26 -12.15
CA SER A 157 -3.66 -10.35 -13.40
C SER A 157 -4.34 -11.30 -14.39
N PRO A 158 -4.33 -11.00 -15.70
CA PRO A 158 -4.85 -11.90 -16.72
C PRO A 158 -4.20 -13.28 -16.67
N SER A 159 -5.01 -14.30 -16.90
CA SER A 159 -4.58 -15.69 -17.00
C SER A 159 -3.89 -15.92 -18.34
N VAL A 160 -2.67 -16.48 -18.33
CA VAL A 160 -1.92 -16.79 -19.55
C VAL A 160 -1.47 -18.24 -19.51
N LYS A 161 -1.83 -19.04 -20.51
CA LYS A 161 -1.34 -20.42 -20.65
C LYS A 161 0.14 -20.41 -21.03
N ARG A 162 0.97 -21.18 -20.32
CA ARG A 162 2.41 -21.34 -20.57
C ARG A 162 2.81 -22.80 -20.48
N ARG A 163 3.76 -23.19 -21.33
CA ARG A 163 4.38 -24.51 -21.27
C ARG A 163 5.42 -24.55 -20.16
N VAL A 164 5.51 -25.67 -19.45
CA VAL A 164 6.57 -25.95 -18.49
C VAL A 164 7.74 -26.57 -19.26
N ASN A 165 8.91 -25.94 -19.19
CA ASN A 165 10.12 -26.46 -19.81
C ASN A 165 11.05 -27.03 -18.72
N LYS A 166 12.11 -27.74 -19.12
CA LYS A 166 13.13 -28.26 -18.19
C LYS A 166 13.73 -27.18 -17.28
N LYS A 167 13.89 -25.95 -17.80
CA LYS A 167 14.39 -24.79 -17.03
C LYS A 167 13.32 -24.18 -16.11
N GLY A 168 12.04 -24.41 -16.37
CA GLY A 168 10.91 -23.81 -15.68
C GLY A 168 9.92 -23.16 -16.64
N ILE A 169 9.23 -22.13 -16.18
CA ILE A 169 8.18 -21.42 -16.92
C ILE A 169 8.72 -20.10 -17.45
N MET A 170 8.60 -19.86 -18.76
CA MET A 170 8.99 -18.58 -19.37
C MET A 170 7.78 -17.63 -19.43
N HIS A 171 7.90 -16.46 -18.82
CA HIS A 171 6.88 -15.41 -18.86
C HIS A 171 7.54 -14.03 -18.90
N GLY A 172 7.10 -13.15 -19.82
CA GLY A 172 7.63 -11.79 -19.92
C GLY A 172 9.14 -11.70 -20.21
N GLY A 173 9.71 -12.69 -20.92
CA GLY A 173 11.15 -12.76 -21.20
C GLY A 173 12.01 -13.25 -20.02
N VAL A 174 11.38 -13.66 -18.92
CA VAL A 174 12.04 -14.11 -17.69
C VAL A 174 11.64 -15.56 -17.39
N TRP A 175 12.55 -16.30 -16.76
CA TRP A 175 12.31 -17.68 -16.32
C TRP A 175 11.92 -17.73 -14.85
N TYR A 176 10.93 -18.56 -14.53
CA TYR A 176 10.44 -18.82 -13.18
C TYR A 176 10.50 -20.32 -12.87
N GLN A 177 10.81 -20.68 -11.62
CA GLN A 177 10.92 -22.07 -11.17
C GLN A 177 9.91 -22.36 -10.05
N SER A 178 9.23 -23.49 -10.16
CA SER A 178 8.45 -24.11 -9.09
C SER A 178 8.60 -25.62 -9.21
N ILE A 179 8.89 -26.29 -8.10
CA ILE A 179 9.05 -27.74 -8.06
C ILE A 179 7.73 -28.42 -8.45
N GLN A 180 6.61 -27.92 -7.94
CA GLN A 180 5.29 -28.49 -8.19
C GLN A 180 4.81 -28.30 -9.63
N ALA A 181 5.24 -27.22 -10.29
CA ALA A 181 4.88 -26.97 -11.68
C ALA A 181 5.45 -27.99 -12.66
N PHE A 182 6.56 -28.67 -12.34
CA PHE A 182 7.17 -29.69 -13.20
C PHE A 182 6.32 -30.97 -13.34
N ASN A 183 5.30 -31.15 -12.50
CA ASN A 183 4.34 -32.25 -12.61
C ASN A 183 3.33 -32.05 -13.77
N TYR A 184 3.41 -30.93 -14.49
CA TYR A 184 2.49 -30.56 -15.55
C TYR A 184 3.25 -30.19 -16.83
N ASP A 185 2.71 -30.57 -17.99
CA ASP A 185 3.26 -30.15 -19.29
C ASP A 185 3.00 -28.67 -19.58
N SER A 186 1.85 -28.18 -19.12
CA SER A 186 1.41 -26.81 -19.33
C SER A 186 0.56 -26.34 -18.15
N VAL A 187 0.66 -25.04 -17.84
CA VAL A 187 0.07 -24.42 -16.67
C VAL A 187 -0.54 -23.07 -17.03
N ILE A 188 -1.51 -22.62 -16.25
CA ILE A 188 -2.03 -21.26 -16.31
C ILE A 188 -1.22 -20.42 -15.33
N VAL A 189 -0.70 -19.28 -15.79
CA VAL A 189 0.07 -18.38 -14.93
C VAL A 189 -0.55 -16.99 -14.84
N ARG A 190 -0.39 -16.37 -13.68
CA ARG A 190 -0.77 -14.97 -13.42
C ARG A 190 0.40 -14.25 -12.75
N PRO A 191 0.96 -13.19 -13.36
CA PRO A 191 2.05 -12.43 -12.75
C PRO A 191 1.59 -11.72 -11.48
N ASN A 192 2.43 -11.70 -10.44
CA ASN A 192 2.12 -10.92 -9.24
C ASN A 192 2.43 -9.44 -9.50
N ILE A 193 1.38 -8.61 -9.58
CA ILE A 193 1.52 -7.16 -9.81
C ILE A 193 2.30 -6.42 -8.72
N ASN A 194 2.31 -6.97 -7.51
CA ASN A 194 2.98 -6.38 -6.36
C ASN A 194 4.40 -6.93 -6.17
N ASN A 195 4.76 -8.03 -6.85
CA ASN A 195 6.11 -8.59 -6.82
C ASN A 195 6.44 -9.27 -8.15
N THR A 196 7.24 -8.61 -8.99
CA THR A 196 7.63 -9.14 -10.31
C THR A 196 8.51 -10.38 -10.25
N GLN A 197 9.05 -10.72 -9.08
CA GLN A 197 9.83 -11.94 -8.86
C GLN A 197 8.95 -13.19 -8.69
N GLU A 198 7.64 -13.01 -8.55
CA GLU A 198 6.70 -14.09 -8.30
C GLU A 198 5.71 -14.27 -9.44
N LEU A 199 5.41 -15.53 -9.71
CA LEU A 199 4.42 -15.94 -10.70
C LEU A 199 3.48 -16.95 -10.06
N PHE A 200 2.18 -16.63 -10.00
CA PHE A 200 1.17 -17.55 -9.50
C PHE A 200 0.90 -18.62 -10.55
N VAL A 201 1.02 -19.89 -10.17
CA VAL A 201 0.86 -21.04 -11.05
C VAL A 201 -0.41 -21.80 -10.68
N TYR A 202 -1.19 -22.13 -11.71
CA TYR A 202 -2.42 -22.90 -11.63
C TYR A 202 -2.34 -24.04 -12.64
N ASP A 203 -3.06 -25.13 -12.37
CA ASP A 203 -3.24 -26.22 -13.33
C ASP A 203 -4.16 -25.78 -14.48
N GLU A 204 -4.38 -26.67 -15.47
CA GLU A 204 -5.28 -26.38 -16.58
C GLU A 204 -6.76 -26.27 -16.17
N LYS A 205 -7.14 -26.80 -14.99
CA LYS A 205 -8.48 -26.71 -14.42
C LYS A 205 -8.70 -25.43 -13.61
N GLY A 206 -7.66 -24.61 -13.43
CA GLY A 206 -7.71 -23.36 -12.67
C GLY A 206 -7.51 -23.54 -11.16
N VAL A 207 -7.10 -24.72 -10.70
CA VAL A 207 -6.73 -24.98 -9.30
C VAL A 207 -5.32 -24.43 -9.05
N PHE A 208 -5.16 -23.72 -7.93
CA PHE A 208 -3.86 -23.18 -7.55
C PHE A 208 -2.86 -24.30 -7.26
N VAL A 209 -1.64 -24.18 -7.79
CA VAL A 209 -0.58 -25.18 -7.65
C VAL A 209 0.53 -24.67 -6.73
N ASP A 210 1.17 -23.56 -7.07
CA ASP A 210 2.31 -23.00 -6.31
C ASP A 210 2.64 -21.57 -6.76
N ILE A 211 3.59 -20.94 -6.07
CA ILE A 211 4.24 -19.70 -6.52
C ILE A 211 5.60 -20.06 -7.12
N ALA A 212 5.79 -19.74 -8.39
CA ALA A 212 7.09 -19.84 -9.03
C ALA A 212 7.93 -18.58 -8.78
N THR A 213 9.21 -18.76 -8.48
CA THR A 213 10.18 -17.69 -8.23
C THR A 213 11.07 -17.46 -9.44
N ARG A 214 11.45 -16.21 -9.70
CA ARG A 214 12.35 -15.85 -10.81
C ARG A 214 13.72 -16.52 -10.67
N ILE A 215 14.22 -17.11 -11.76
CA ILE A 215 15.55 -17.72 -11.86
C ILE A 215 16.60 -16.64 -12.17
N GLY A 216 17.77 -16.73 -11.53
CA GLY A 216 18.90 -15.82 -11.77
C GLY A 216 18.81 -14.49 -11.02
N PHE A 217 18.02 -14.43 -9.95
CA PHE A 217 18.18 -13.42 -8.92
C PHE A 217 19.07 -14.03 -7.83
N ASP A 218 20.36 -13.71 -7.86
CA ASP A 218 21.34 -14.20 -6.90
C ASP A 218 20.99 -13.67 -5.51
N GLY A 219 20.46 -14.54 -4.64
CA GLY A 219 20.14 -14.13 -3.27
C GLY A 219 19.42 -15.13 -2.35
N VAL A 220 19.19 -16.38 -2.74
CA VAL A 220 18.56 -17.35 -1.80
C VAL A 220 19.37 -18.63 -1.71
N SER A 221 20.45 -18.59 -0.92
CA SER A 221 20.92 -19.79 -0.24
C SER A 221 19.87 -20.19 0.81
N ALA A 222 19.65 -21.49 1.00
CA ALA A 222 18.69 -22.02 1.98
C ALA A 222 18.95 -21.53 3.43
N GLU A 223 20.15 -21.03 3.70
CA GLU A 223 20.54 -20.41 4.98
C GLU A 223 20.00 -18.97 5.13
N SER A 224 19.94 -18.21 4.03
CA SER A 224 19.40 -16.85 3.97
C SER A 224 17.89 -16.84 4.26
N ALA A 225 17.16 -17.86 3.81
CA ALA A 225 15.73 -18.02 4.08
C ALA A 225 15.46 -18.27 5.58
N LYS A 226 16.28 -19.09 6.24
CA LYS A 226 16.19 -19.34 7.70
C LYS A 226 16.58 -18.10 8.52
N MET A 227 17.55 -17.33 8.04
CA MET A 227 17.97 -16.08 8.70
C MET A 227 16.92 -14.98 8.53
N ALA A 228 16.29 -14.90 7.36
CA ALA A 228 15.18 -13.99 7.07
C ALA A 228 13.95 -14.28 7.94
N GLU A 229 13.62 -15.55 8.20
CA GLU A 229 12.53 -15.93 9.11
C GLU A 229 12.81 -15.44 10.55
N LYS A 230 14.06 -15.60 11.01
CA LYS A 230 14.50 -15.17 12.35
C LYS A 230 14.51 -13.64 12.50
N ILE A 231 14.90 -12.92 11.45
CA ILE A 231 14.90 -11.44 11.40
C ILE A 231 13.47 -10.91 11.32
N SER A 232 12.60 -11.56 10.54
CA SER A 232 11.18 -11.24 10.43
C SER A 232 10.44 -11.41 11.77
N LEU A 233 10.68 -12.52 12.47
CA LEU A 233 10.12 -12.76 13.81
C LEU A 233 10.60 -11.73 14.85
N LYS A 234 11.86 -11.27 14.75
CA LYS A 234 12.39 -10.19 15.60
C LYS A 234 11.75 -8.84 15.26
N ARG A 235 11.58 -8.51 13.98
CA ARG A 235 10.91 -7.27 13.52
C ARG A 235 9.44 -7.24 13.92
N ILE A 236 8.72 -8.37 13.85
CA ILE A 236 7.32 -8.47 14.32
C ILE A 236 7.22 -8.21 15.83
N LYS A 237 8.17 -8.73 16.63
CA LYS A 237 8.21 -8.50 18.09
C LYS A 237 8.63 -7.07 18.45
N ALA A 238 9.49 -6.43 17.67
CA ALA A 238 9.88 -5.03 17.85
C ALA A 238 8.73 -4.09 17.45
N ALA A 239 8.15 -4.28 16.26
CA ALA A 239 6.99 -3.51 15.79
C ALA A 239 5.78 -3.64 16.72
N LYS A 240 5.55 -4.80 17.35
CA LYS A 240 4.52 -4.94 18.41
C LYS A 240 4.81 -4.13 19.67
N ARG A 241 6.08 -3.98 20.04
CA ARG A 241 6.49 -3.16 21.19
C ARG A 241 6.41 -1.68 20.83
N ASP A 242 6.95 -1.27 19.68
CA ASP A 242 6.93 0.12 19.21
C ASP A 242 5.50 0.61 18.96
N MET A 243 4.59 -0.24 18.49
CA MET A 243 3.16 0.05 18.35
C MET A 243 2.44 0.16 19.70
N GLN A 244 2.96 -0.47 20.76
CA GLN A 244 2.45 -0.35 22.12
C GLN A 244 2.98 0.95 22.78
N THR A 245 4.26 1.24 22.63
CA THR A 245 4.89 2.48 23.12
C THR A 245 4.42 3.73 22.36
N ALA A 246 4.07 3.59 21.08
CA ALA A 246 3.46 4.65 20.26
C ALA A 246 1.94 4.81 20.52
N LYS A 247 1.26 3.77 21.00
CA LYS A 247 -0.10 3.89 21.55
C LYS A 247 -0.08 4.72 22.83
N ASP A 248 0.88 4.48 23.72
CA ASP A 248 0.95 5.14 25.02
C ASP A 248 1.40 6.63 24.92
N SER A 249 2.08 7.01 23.83
CA SER A 249 2.50 8.41 23.58
C SER A 249 1.53 9.24 22.74
N GLN A 250 0.54 8.61 22.07
CA GLN A 250 -0.48 9.30 21.28
C GLN A 250 -1.62 9.91 22.10
N TYR A 251 -1.84 9.48 23.35
CA TYR A 251 -3.00 9.91 24.13
C TYR A 251 -2.90 11.30 24.78
N ALA A 252 -1.79 12.03 24.63
CA ALA A 252 -1.60 13.17 25.52
C ALA A 252 -2.34 14.45 25.12
N ASN A 253 -2.49 14.85 23.83
CA ASN A 253 -3.15 16.15 23.55
C ASN A 253 -3.73 16.39 22.11
N LEU A 254 -3.72 15.40 21.21
CA LEU A 254 -4.41 15.50 19.89
C LEU A 254 -5.70 14.65 19.84
N GLN A 255 -5.80 13.69 20.76
CA GLN A 255 -6.88 12.73 20.91
C GLN A 255 -8.25 13.42 21.15
N GLY A 256 -8.30 14.49 21.96
CA GLY A 256 -9.56 15.16 22.31
C GLY A 256 -10.24 15.92 21.16
N LEU A 257 -9.48 16.34 20.14
CA LEU A 257 -10.04 17.04 18.98
C LEU A 257 -10.59 16.08 17.91
N ILE A 258 -10.02 14.87 17.83
CA ILE A 258 -10.41 13.81 16.89
C ILE A 258 -11.55 12.95 17.46
N GLU A 259 -11.60 12.74 18.78
CA GLU A 259 -12.69 12.03 19.47
C GLU A 259 -14.03 12.78 19.40
N SER A 260 -14.03 14.11 19.39
CA SER A 260 -15.25 14.92 19.30
C SER A 260 -15.93 14.85 17.93
N ALA A 261 -15.17 14.68 16.86
CA ALA A 261 -15.69 14.49 15.50
C ALA A 261 -15.99 13.01 15.18
N ALA A 262 -15.26 12.07 15.80
CA ALA A 262 -15.41 10.64 15.57
C ALA A 262 -16.47 9.94 16.43
N SER A 263 -16.97 10.56 17.51
CA SER A 263 -17.99 9.99 18.40
C SER A 263 -19.40 9.98 17.79
N ASN A 264 -19.68 10.86 16.83
CA ASN A 264 -21.02 11.06 16.26
C ASN A 264 -21.16 10.60 14.80
N ALA A 265 -20.09 10.09 14.17
CA ALA A 265 -20.14 9.62 12.79
C ALA A 265 -20.22 8.08 12.73
N PRO A 266 -21.23 7.49 12.07
CA PRO A 266 -21.28 6.05 11.85
C PRO A 266 -20.08 5.61 11.01
N ARG A 267 -19.30 4.63 11.49
CA ARG A 267 -18.15 4.08 10.75
C ARG A 267 -18.58 2.90 9.91
N THR A 268 -18.02 2.74 8.72
CA THR A 268 -18.28 1.56 7.87
C THR A 268 -17.80 0.28 8.57
N ILE A 269 -18.68 -0.70 8.75
CA ILE A 269 -18.38 -2.02 9.28
C ILE A 269 -17.67 -2.81 8.17
N LYS A 270 -16.40 -3.17 8.39
CA LYS A 270 -15.69 -4.05 7.45
C LYS A 270 -16.35 -5.43 7.48
N PRO A 271 -16.64 -6.04 6.32
CA PRO A 271 -17.17 -7.40 6.31
C PRO A 271 -16.20 -8.38 6.97
N CYS A 272 -16.72 -9.41 7.63
CA CYS A 272 -15.89 -10.44 8.25
C CYS A 272 -15.09 -11.17 7.16
N VAL A 273 -13.77 -11.09 7.21
CA VAL A 273 -12.89 -11.78 6.26
C VAL A 273 -12.87 -13.28 6.62
N PRO A 274 -13.29 -14.18 5.71
CA PRO A 274 -13.18 -15.60 5.98
C PRO A 274 -11.71 -16.00 6.18
N LYS A 275 -11.47 -16.99 7.05
CA LYS A 275 -10.14 -17.60 7.16
C LYS A 275 -9.77 -18.20 5.79
N ILE A 276 -8.49 -18.13 5.42
CA ILE A 276 -8.01 -18.81 4.21
C ILE A 276 -8.20 -20.31 4.44
N ASN A 277 -9.18 -20.91 3.76
CA ASN A 277 -9.50 -22.33 3.93
C ASN A 277 -8.53 -23.23 3.15
N ASN A 278 -7.76 -22.67 2.22
CA ASN A 278 -6.80 -23.40 1.41
C ASN A 278 -5.38 -23.28 2.02
N ILE A 279 -4.88 -24.39 2.57
CA ILE A 279 -3.56 -24.52 3.20
C ILE A 279 -2.42 -24.15 2.23
N ASP A 280 -2.58 -24.45 0.93
CA ASP A 280 -1.57 -24.15 -0.08
C ASP A 280 -1.40 -22.64 -0.28
N ILE A 281 -2.51 -21.88 -0.21
CA ILE A 281 -2.51 -20.42 -0.30
C ILE A 281 -1.84 -19.79 0.94
N VAL A 282 -2.01 -20.38 2.13
CA VAL A 282 -1.33 -19.92 3.35
C VAL A 282 0.18 -20.14 3.23
N SER A 283 0.61 -21.32 2.76
CA SER A 283 2.03 -21.61 2.56
C SER A 283 2.67 -20.70 1.50
N ALA A 284 1.93 -20.39 0.45
CA ALA A 284 2.27 -19.47 -0.62
C ALA A 284 2.44 -18.03 -0.10
N LYS A 285 1.53 -17.55 0.76
CA LYS A 285 1.67 -16.26 1.44
C LYS A 285 2.99 -16.15 2.20
N LEU A 286 3.31 -17.15 3.03
CA LEU A 286 4.54 -17.17 3.82
C LEU A 286 5.80 -17.16 2.94
N LYS A 287 5.80 -17.94 1.84
CA LYS A 287 6.88 -17.94 0.84
C LYS A 287 7.07 -16.56 0.18
N SER A 288 5.97 -15.91 -0.20
CA SER A 288 5.99 -14.60 -0.86
C SER A 288 6.50 -13.49 0.06
N GLU A 289 6.05 -13.49 1.32
CA GLU A 289 6.55 -12.57 2.34
C GLU A 289 8.06 -12.75 2.58
N ALA A 290 8.54 -14.00 2.64
CA ALA A 290 9.97 -14.31 2.74
C ALA A 290 10.75 -13.79 1.53
N ASN A 291 10.25 -13.99 0.31
CA ASN A 291 10.91 -13.51 -0.92
C ASN A 291 10.96 -11.98 -1.01
N ARG A 292 9.88 -11.29 -0.62
CA ARG A 292 9.86 -9.81 -0.56
C ARG A 292 10.94 -9.27 0.36
N ALA A 293 11.11 -9.86 1.53
CA ALA A 293 12.15 -9.48 2.49
C ALA A 293 13.57 -9.65 1.94
N ILE A 294 13.77 -10.54 0.96
CA ILE A 294 15.06 -10.78 0.29
C ILE A 294 15.28 -9.79 -0.88
N SER A 295 14.22 -9.48 -1.62
CA SER A 295 14.26 -8.58 -2.79
C SER A 295 14.27 -7.08 -2.47
N GLY A 296 13.63 -6.68 -1.36
CA GLY A 296 13.54 -5.30 -0.89
C GLY A 296 14.73 -5.00 0.01
N GLY A 297 15.83 -4.57 -0.60
CA GLY A 297 17.03 -4.22 0.15
C GLY A 297 16.84 -2.99 1.04
N ASP A 298 16.85 -3.20 2.35
CA ASP A 298 17.67 -2.40 3.28
C ASP A 298 19.18 -2.74 3.11
N ILE A 299 19.60 -3.19 1.92
CA ILE A 299 20.98 -3.57 1.60
C ILE A 299 21.85 -2.31 1.46
N VAL A 300 21.25 -1.14 1.16
CA VAL A 300 21.99 0.13 1.03
C VAL A 300 22.61 0.56 2.37
N ASN A 301 21.95 0.32 3.51
CA ASN A 301 22.50 0.70 4.81
C ASN A 301 23.49 -0.30 5.41
N LEU A 302 23.45 -1.58 5.04
CA LEU A 302 24.39 -2.57 5.58
C LEU A 302 25.75 -2.54 4.88
N VAL A 303 25.79 -2.26 3.57
CA VAL A 303 27.05 -2.15 2.83
C VAL A 303 27.83 -0.91 3.27
N GLU A 304 27.16 0.22 3.52
CA GLU A 304 27.79 1.44 4.06
C GLU A 304 28.29 1.29 5.50
N LEU A 305 27.59 0.50 6.33
CA LEU A 305 28.04 0.21 7.71
C LEU A 305 29.24 -0.76 7.73
N GLN A 306 29.28 -1.76 6.85
CA GLN A 306 30.40 -2.70 6.77
C GLN A 306 31.66 -2.04 6.20
N THR A 307 31.53 -1.14 5.21
CA THR A 307 32.69 -0.38 4.70
C THR A 307 33.23 0.64 5.71
N GLN A 308 32.42 1.13 6.65
CA GLN A 308 32.88 2.00 7.73
C GLN A 308 33.55 1.21 8.87
N GLU A 309 33.08 0.01 9.20
CA GLU A 309 33.71 -0.85 10.22
C GLU A 309 35.04 -1.46 9.74
N GLU A 310 35.18 -1.79 8.45
CA GLU A 310 36.43 -2.28 7.87
C GLU A 310 37.47 -1.16 7.70
N ASN A 311 37.04 0.08 7.39
CA ASN A 311 37.93 1.24 7.34
C ASN A 311 38.36 1.76 8.72
N MET A 312 37.62 1.46 9.79
CA MET A 312 38.04 1.74 11.17
C MET A 312 38.98 0.68 11.76
N LYS A 313 38.94 -0.57 11.27
CA LYS A 313 39.85 -1.63 11.74
C LYS A 313 41.22 -1.61 11.04
N SER A 314 41.35 -0.97 9.88
CA SER A 314 42.61 -0.89 9.11
C SER A 314 43.49 0.33 9.44
N LYS A 315 43.00 1.29 10.24
CA LYS A 315 43.81 2.40 10.77
C LYS A 315 44.12 2.15 12.24
N GLY A 316 45.34 1.67 12.47
CA GLY A 316 45.86 1.27 13.76
C GLY A 316 45.83 2.34 14.87
N GLU A 317 46.02 1.81 16.06
CA GLU A 317 46.19 2.45 17.36
C GLU A 317 46.89 3.83 17.29
N VAL A 318 46.19 4.86 17.78
CA VAL A 318 46.85 6.00 18.43
C VAL A 318 46.10 6.25 19.73
N LYS A 319 46.75 5.88 20.84
CA LYS A 319 46.36 6.23 22.21
C LYS A 319 46.00 7.72 22.26
N ARG A 320 44.78 8.05 22.71
CA ARG A 320 44.44 9.41 23.14
C ARG A 320 43.73 9.36 24.48
N ASP A 321 44.15 10.33 25.28
CA ASP A 321 44.09 10.44 26.73
C ASP A 321 42.65 10.46 27.29
N LEU A 322 42.42 9.73 28.39
CA LEU A 322 41.12 9.54 29.05
C LEU A 322 40.83 10.60 30.13
N SER A 323 41.59 11.69 30.18
CA SER A 323 41.51 12.74 31.20
C SER A 323 40.30 13.70 31.07
N PHE A 324 39.50 13.61 29.99
CA PHE A 324 38.38 14.55 29.77
C PHE A 324 37.00 14.05 30.25
N TYR A 325 36.80 12.73 30.44
CA TYR A 325 35.48 12.16 30.75
C TYR A 325 35.14 12.06 32.25
N SER A 326 36.07 12.39 33.16
CA SER A 326 35.81 12.39 34.61
C SER A 326 35.19 13.69 35.15
N ALA A 327 35.06 14.74 34.32
CA ALA A 327 34.54 16.05 34.75
C ALA A 327 33.03 16.24 34.55
N VAL A 328 32.35 15.41 33.74
CA VAL A 328 30.92 15.62 33.40
C VAL A 328 29.96 14.80 34.27
N THR A 329 30.45 13.79 34.99
CA THR A 329 29.62 12.95 35.88
C THR A 329 29.35 13.57 37.26
N LYS A 330 30.03 14.66 37.65
CA LYS A 330 29.78 15.34 38.94
C LYS A 330 28.62 16.35 38.95
N ASN A 331 28.07 16.75 37.80
CA ASN A 331 27.05 17.82 37.74
C ASN A 331 25.59 17.38 37.57
N LYS A 332 25.27 16.08 37.66
CA LYS A 332 23.88 15.58 37.49
C LYS A 332 23.18 15.07 38.76
N ILE A 333 23.85 15.09 39.92
CA ILE A 333 23.27 14.62 41.18
C ILE A 333 22.53 15.74 41.96
N ILE A 334 22.72 17.02 41.63
CA ILE A 334 22.20 18.14 42.45
C ILE A 334 20.78 18.61 42.07
N ILE A 335 20.21 18.22 40.93
CA ILE A 335 18.93 18.80 40.47
C ILE A 335 17.68 17.97 40.87
N LYS A 336 17.83 16.84 41.57
CA LYS A 336 16.71 15.97 41.95
C LYS A 336 16.18 16.14 43.40
N HIS A 337 16.48 17.24 44.09
CA HIS A 337 16.07 17.39 45.50
C HIS A 337 15.36 18.70 45.88
N ASN A 338 14.72 19.42 44.94
CA ASN A 338 14.11 20.72 45.32
C ASN A 338 12.77 21.11 44.68
N VAL A 339 11.85 20.18 44.41
CA VAL A 339 10.46 20.54 44.04
C VAL A 339 9.41 19.64 44.71
N LEU A 340 9.59 19.32 46.00
CA LEU A 340 8.60 18.56 46.78
C LEU A 340 8.16 19.25 48.08
N LEU A 341 8.33 20.57 48.20
CA LEU A 341 7.79 21.35 49.31
C LEU A 341 7.23 22.69 48.82
N GLN A 342 5.94 22.70 48.46
CA GLN A 342 5.03 23.84 48.63
C GLN A 342 3.58 23.40 48.35
N SER A 343 3.04 22.58 49.25
CA SER A 343 1.62 22.63 49.60
C SER A 343 1.56 22.99 51.07
N LEU A 344 1.03 24.17 51.39
CA LEU A 344 0.46 24.64 52.67
C LEU A 344 0.63 26.17 52.73
N TYR A 345 -0.33 26.88 52.15
CA TYR A 345 -1.19 27.92 52.76
C TYR A 345 -1.97 28.63 51.67
#